data_AF-A0A2H1VJM3-F1
#
_entry.id   AF-A0A2H1VJM3-F1
#
_cell.length_a   1.000
_cell.length_b   1.000
_cell.length_c   1.000
_cell.angle_alpha   90.00
_cell.angle_beta   90.00
_cell.angle_gamma   90.00
#
_symmetry.space_group_name_H-M   'P 1'
#
loop_
_entity.id
_entity.type
_entity.pdbx_description
1 polymer ?
#
loop_
_entity_poly.entity_id
_entity_poly.type
_entity_poly.pdbx_seq_one_letter_code
_entity_poly.pdbx_strand_id
1 'polypeptide(L)'
;MGDVVEHLKLLFDRPNEPLITPKGDNKAVFQLSEKLVPPEYANNGVELNDRFGDDATEKIPLKTLDSYPSFSKASELPRDADFSLFLPKHQEMATEVIDAFMNVPQNQLQDFLSTCVYARANLNPQLFNYCYSVALMHRDDTKNVPIQNFAETFPSKFMDSQVFQRAREVTAVLPQNVP
;
A
#
# COMPACT_ATOMS: atom_id res chain seq x y z
N MET A 1 6.31 16.96 -9.23
CA MET A 1 6.04 15.73 -10.01
C MET A 1 6.94 14.56 -9.62
N GLY A 2 8.25 14.75 -9.45
CA GLY A 2 9.14 13.67 -8.98
C GLY A 2 8.80 13.09 -7.60
N ASP A 3 8.31 13.93 -6.69
CA ASP A 3 7.98 13.54 -5.31
C ASP A 3 6.86 12.50 -5.21
N VAL A 4 5.76 12.72 -5.93
CA VAL A 4 4.58 11.84 -5.91
C VAL A 4 4.89 10.46 -6.49
N VAL A 5 5.79 10.39 -7.46
CA VAL A 5 6.23 9.13 -8.08
C VAL A 5 6.98 8.28 -7.05
N GLU A 6 7.82 8.89 -6.22
CA GLU A 6 8.48 8.18 -5.10
C GLU A 6 7.46 7.73 -4.05
N HIS A 7 6.48 8.58 -3.71
CA HIS A 7 5.41 8.23 -2.77
C HIS A 7 4.59 7.02 -3.24
N LEU A 8 4.32 6.92 -4.56
CA LEU A 8 3.66 5.77 -5.17
C LEU A 8 4.48 4.48 -5.03
N LYS A 9 5.82 4.53 -5.04
CA LYS A 9 6.66 3.34 -4.81
C LYS A 9 6.54 2.83 -3.38
N LEU A 10 6.47 3.74 -2.41
CA LEU A 10 6.35 3.39 -0.99
C LEU A 10 5.06 2.61 -0.68
N LEU A 11 4.04 2.68 -1.55
CA LEU A 11 2.83 1.87 -1.39
C LEU A 11 3.05 0.36 -1.60
N PHE A 12 4.18 -0.06 -2.18
CA PHE A 12 4.58 -1.46 -2.25
C PHE A 12 5.31 -1.95 -1.00
N ASP A 13 5.89 -1.03 -0.21
CA ASP A 13 6.70 -1.39 0.94
C ASP A 13 5.83 -2.00 2.06
N ARG A 14 6.32 -3.11 2.61
CA ARG A 14 5.71 -3.88 3.71
C ARG A 14 4.18 -3.99 3.58
N PRO A 15 3.67 -4.82 2.65
CA PRO A 15 2.25 -4.82 2.25
C PRO A 15 1.29 -5.14 3.40
N ASN A 16 1.74 -5.89 4.41
CA ASN A 16 0.93 -6.26 5.58
C ASN A 16 1.01 -5.24 6.72
N GLU A 17 1.90 -4.24 6.66
CA GLU A 17 1.94 -3.16 7.64
C GLU A 17 0.97 -2.05 7.25
N PRO A 18 0.20 -1.50 8.21
CA PRO A 18 -0.67 -0.37 7.96
C PRO A 18 0.17 0.86 7.58
N LEU A 19 -0.43 1.79 6.84
CA LEU A 19 0.21 3.06 6.47
C LEU A 19 0.35 4.04 7.64
N ILE A 20 -0.12 3.66 8.84
CA ILE A 20 0.10 4.39 10.08
C ILE A 20 1.59 4.46 10.42
N THR A 21 2.33 3.39 10.12
CA THR A 21 3.78 3.28 10.40
C THR A 21 4.63 3.81 9.23
N PRO A 22 5.89 4.22 9.49
CA PRO A 22 6.80 4.66 8.44
C PRO A 22 7.03 3.61 7.35
N LYS A 23 7.35 4.07 6.13
CA LYS A 23 7.63 3.26 4.95
C LYS A 23 8.97 3.63 4.32
N GLY A 24 9.59 2.63 3.69
CA GLY A 24 10.91 2.72 3.08
C GLY A 24 12.03 2.95 4.11
N ASP A 25 13.26 2.95 3.61
CA ASP A 25 14.46 3.12 4.44
C ASP A 25 14.57 4.52 5.04
N ASN A 26 13.98 5.51 4.37
CA ASN A 26 13.95 6.91 4.81
C ASN A 26 12.87 7.20 5.88
N LYS A 27 12.16 6.20 6.41
CA LYS A 27 11.11 6.39 7.42
C LYS A 27 10.09 7.47 7.02
N ALA A 28 9.59 7.41 5.79
CA ALA A 28 8.57 8.35 5.30
C ALA A 28 7.19 7.96 5.84
N VAL A 29 6.41 8.93 6.32
CA VAL A 29 5.09 8.71 6.90
C VAL A 29 4.02 9.43 6.08
N PHE A 30 2.99 8.69 5.67
CA PHE A 30 1.80 9.25 5.06
C PHE A 30 0.92 9.90 6.14
N GLN A 31 0.53 11.15 5.93
CA GLN A 31 -0.35 11.87 6.86
C GLN A 31 -1.79 11.41 6.65
N LEU A 32 -2.28 10.55 7.55
CA LEU A 32 -3.60 9.94 7.45
C LEU A 32 -4.65 10.82 8.11
N SER A 33 -5.78 11.02 7.42
CA SER A 33 -7.01 11.52 8.02
C SER A 33 -7.87 10.35 8.53
N GLU A 34 -8.91 10.63 9.32
CA GLU A 34 -9.81 9.62 9.89
C GLU A 34 -10.34 8.60 8.87
N LYS A 35 -10.60 9.03 7.63
CA LYS A 35 -11.12 8.17 6.56
C LYS A 35 -10.07 7.27 5.90
N LEU A 36 -8.79 7.58 6.07
CA LEU A 36 -7.66 6.87 5.47
C LEU A 36 -7.02 5.87 6.45
N VAL A 37 -7.43 5.90 7.71
CA VAL A 37 -7.02 4.95 8.73
C VAL A 37 -7.76 3.61 8.52
N PRO A 38 -7.08 2.45 8.67
CA PRO A 38 -7.75 1.16 8.65
C PRO A 38 -8.88 1.07 9.69
N PRO A 39 -9.99 0.36 9.41
CA PRO A 39 -11.14 0.29 10.32
C PRO A 39 -10.80 -0.18 11.74
N GLU A 40 -9.82 -1.08 11.86
CA GLU A 40 -9.31 -1.61 13.13
C GLU A 40 -8.65 -0.55 14.04
N TYR A 41 -8.18 0.56 13.45
CA TYR A 41 -7.55 1.68 14.16
C TYR A 41 -8.40 2.94 14.14
N ALA A 42 -9.71 2.86 13.85
CA ALA A 42 -10.57 4.05 13.69
C ALA A 42 -10.54 5.02 14.90
N ASN A 43 -10.35 4.50 16.12
CA ASN A 43 -10.38 5.32 17.35
C ASN A 43 -9.07 6.03 17.66
N ASN A 44 -7.92 5.48 17.25
CA ASN A 44 -6.59 5.94 17.69
C ASN A 44 -5.55 6.01 16.56
N GLY A 45 -5.91 5.64 15.33
CA GLY A 45 -4.96 5.51 14.24
C GLY A 45 -4.39 6.84 13.75
N VAL A 46 -5.15 7.93 13.84
CA VAL A 46 -4.63 9.29 13.57
C VAL A 46 -3.59 9.68 14.63
N GLU A 47 -3.91 9.51 15.91
CA GLU A 47 -2.97 9.79 17.00
C GLU A 47 -1.69 8.93 16.89
N LEU A 48 -1.84 7.65 16.54
CA LEU A 48 -0.69 6.78 16.30
C LEU A 48 0.14 7.26 15.10
N ASN A 49 -0.51 7.69 14.02
CA ASN A 49 0.16 8.21 12.83
C ASN A 49 0.93 9.50 13.13
N ASP A 50 0.37 10.40 13.93
CA ASP A 50 1.04 11.62 14.38
C ASP A 50 2.30 11.30 15.19
N ARG A 51 2.21 10.34 16.13
CA ARG A 51 3.36 9.88 16.93
C ARG A 51 4.47 9.31 16.06
N PHE A 52 4.15 8.48 15.06
CA PHE A 52 5.16 7.99 14.10
C PHE A 52 5.69 9.10 13.19
N GLY A 53 4.88 10.11 12.91
CA GLY A 53 5.25 11.29 12.14
C GLY A 53 6.30 12.15 12.85
N ASP A 54 6.27 12.27 14.17
CA ASP A 54 7.21 13.12 14.91
C ASP A 54 8.67 12.68 14.80
N ASP A 55 8.90 11.37 14.64
CA ASP A 55 10.24 10.78 14.40
C ASP A 55 10.52 10.50 12.91
N ALA A 56 9.61 10.89 12.00
CA ALA A 56 9.72 10.64 10.57
C ALA A 56 10.73 11.59 9.91
N THR A 57 11.50 11.08 8.95
CA THR A 57 12.40 11.93 8.16
C THR A 57 11.62 12.70 7.08
N GLU A 58 10.48 12.18 6.66
CA GLU A 58 9.60 12.78 5.66
C GLU A 58 8.13 12.58 6.04
N LYS A 59 7.32 13.64 5.91
CA LYS A 59 5.87 13.62 6.08
C LYS A 59 5.21 13.85 4.72
N ILE A 60 4.45 12.88 4.24
CA ILE A 60 3.79 12.90 2.94
C ILE A 60 2.34 13.36 3.13
N PRO A 61 1.99 14.61 2.79
CA PRO A 61 0.62 15.08 2.89
C PRO A 61 -0.25 14.37 1.85
N LEU A 62 -1.45 13.96 2.25
CA LEU A 62 -2.45 13.36 1.37
C LEU A 62 -3.57 14.34 1.07
N LYS A 63 -3.98 14.41 -0.20
CA LYS A 63 -5.13 15.22 -0.60
C LYS A 63 -6.41 14.55 -0.11
N THR A 64 -7.27 15.32 0.56
CA THR A 64 -8.63 14.87 0.89
C THR A 64 -9.43 14.70 -0.40
N LEU A 65 -9.98 13.51 -0.60
CA LEU A 65 -10.84 13.21 -1.75
C LEU A 65 -12.25 13.77 -1.53
N ASP A 66 -12.84 14.31 -2.59
CA ASP A 66 -14.25 14.73 -2.61
C ASP A 66 -15.19 13.54 -2.41
N SER A 67 -14.82 12.40 -3.01
CA SER A 67 -15.54 11.12 -2.89
C SER A 67 -14.53 9.97 -2.81
N TYR A 68 -14.77 9.05 -1.87
CA TYR A 68 -13.98 7.84 -1.71
C TYR A 68 -14.63 6.70 -2.51
N PRO A 69 -13.86 5.86 -3.21
CA PRO A 69 -14.41 4.72 -3.95
C PRO A 69 -15.06 3.72 -2.99
N SER A 70 -16.16 3.11 -3.41
CA SER A 70 -16.78 2.02 -2.66
C SER A 70 -16.28 0.68 -3.22
N PHE A 71 -15.79 -0.18 -2.35
CA PHE A 71 -15.24 -1.50 -2.69
C PHE A 71 -16.16 -2.61 -2.18
N SER A 72 -17.38 -2.66 -2.69
CA SER A 72 -18.43 -3.56 -2.19
C SER A 72 -18.06 -5.03 -2.34
N LYS A 73 -17.44 -5.41 -3.46
CA LYS A 73 -17.02 -6.78 -3.74
C LYS A 73 -15.65 -7.06 -3.14
N ALA A 74 -14.69 -6.16 -3.38
CA ALA A 74 -13.30 -6.36 -2.99
C ALA A 74 -13.09 -6.37 -1.47
N SER A 75 -13.93 -5.68 -0.70
CA SER A 75 -13.89 -5.73 0.78
C SER A 75 -14.39 -7.04 1.37
N GLU A 76 -15.07 -7.89 0.60
CA GLU A 76 -15.48 -9.23 1.07
C GLU A 76 -14.29 -10.18 1.24
N LEU A 77 -13.15 -9.90 0.61
CA LEU A 77 -11.94 -10.71 0.75
C LEU A 77 -11.18 -10.33 2.03
N PRO A 78 -11.04 -11.25 3.02
CA PRO A 78 -10.32 -10.95 4.24
C PRO A 78 -8.87 -10.53 3.98
N ARG A 79 -8.31 -9.70 4.86
CA ARG A 79 -6.92 -9.22 4.73
C ARG A 79 -5.87 -10.32 4.80
N ASP A 80 -6.16 -11.39 5.54
CA ASP A 80 -5.31 -12.56 5.76
C ASP A 80 -5.56 -13.70 4.75
N ALA A 81 -6.53 -13.57 3.86
CA ALA A 81 -6.82 -14.56 2.83
C ALA A 81 -5.84 -14.48 1.65
N ASP A 82 -5.66 -15.61 0.96
CA ASP A 82 -4.92 -15.65 -0.30
C ASP A 82 -5.75 -15.13 -1.48
N PHE A 83 -5.09 -14.48 -2.43
CA PHE A 83 -5.70 -13.99 -3.66
C PHE A 83 -5.23 -14.79 -4.89
N SER A 84 -6.17 -15.18 -5.76
CA SER A 84 -5.88 -15.87 -7.01
C SER A 84 -6.86 -15.46 -8.11
N LEU A 85 -6.33 -15.06 -9.27
CA LEU A 85 -7.13 -14.73 -10.46
C LEU A 85 -7.81 -15.94 -11.10
N PHE A 86 -7.47 -17.16 -10.69
CA PHE A 86 -8.16 -18.36 -11.18
C PHE A 86 -9.56 -18.53 -10.57
N LEU A 87 -9.87 -17.78 -9.51
CA LEU A 87 -11.18 -17.78 -8.88
C LEU A 87 -12.04 -16.66 -9.51
N PRO A 88 -13.19 -16.97 -10.15
CA PRO A 88 -14.03 -15.96 -10.80
C PRO A 88 -14.44 -14.82 -9.86
N LYS A 89 -14.75 -15.14 -8.60
CA LYS A 89 -15.08 -14.14 -7.58
C LYS A 89 -13.93 -13.14 -7.35
N HIS A 90 -12.69 -13.60 -7.38
CA HIS A 90 -11.51 -12.75 -7.19
C HIS A 90 -11.24 -11.89 -8.43
N GLN A 91 -11.58 -12.37 -9.63
CA GLN A 91 -11.52 -11.55 -10.84
C GLN A 91 -12.50 -10.39 -10.75
N GLU A 92 -13.74 -10.62 -10.32
CA GLU A 92 -14.73 -9.55 -10.13
C GLU A 92 -14.27 -8.49 -9.11
N MET A 93 -13.66 -8.94 -8.01
CA MET A 93 -13.06 -8.06 -7.01
C MET A 93 -11.92 -7.22 -7.61
N ALA A 94 -11.04 -7.84 -8.40
CA ALA A 94 -9.95 -7.15 -9.04
C ALA A 94 -10.43 -6.11 -10.06
N THR A 95 -11.44 -6.45 -10.86
CA THR A 95 -12.06 -5.51 -11.81
C THR A 95 -12.63 -4.29 -11.09
N GLU A 96 -13.36 -4.46 -9.98
CA GLU A 96 -13.92 -3.33 -9.19
C GLU A 96 -12.82 -2.35 -8.75
N VAL A 97 -11.69 -2.88 -8.27
CA VAL A 97 -10.57 -2.06 -7.77
C VAL A 97 -9.80 -1.41 -8.91
N ILE A 98 -9.53 -2.13 -9.99
CA ILE A 98 -8.85 -1.59 -11.18
C ILE A 98 -9.69 -0.47 -11.79
N ASP A 99 -10.99 -0.66 -11.94
CA ASP A 99 -11.89 0.37 -12.48
C ASP A 99 -11.86 1.63 -11.60
N ALA A 100 -11.87 1.49 -10.27
CA ALA A 100 -11.74 2.63 -9.37
C ALA A 100 -10.41 3.40 -9.57
N PHE A 101 -9.30 2.70 -9.76
CA PHE A 101 -7.98 3.31 -10.03
C PHE A 101 -7.89 3.95 -11.43
N MET A 102 -8.50 3.34 -12.45
CA MET A 102 -8.51 3.87 -13.81
C MET A 102 -9.45 5.05 -13.98
N ASN A 103 -10.52 5.15 -13.18
CA ASN A 103 -11.48 6.25 -13.21
C ASN A 103 -10.96 7.55 -12.57
N VAL A 104 -9.85 7.51 -11.83
CA VAL A 104 -9.20 8.74 -11.34
C VAL A 104 -8.71 9.54 -12.56
N PRO A 105 -9.06 10.83 -12.69
CA PRO A 105 -8.66 11.63 -13.85
C PRO A 105 -7.15 11.58 -14.12
N GLN A 106 -6.77 11.54 -15.39
CA GLN A 106 -5.35 11.59 -15.77
C GLN A 106 -4.71 12.92 -15.31
N ASN A 107 -3.42 12.86 -14.96
CA ASN A 107 -2.61 13.97 -14.43
C ASN A 107 -3.00 14.47 -13.03
N GLN A 108 -3.96 13.81 -12.36
CA GLN A 108 -4.30 14.07 -10.95
C GLN A 108 -3.61 13.06 -10.03
N LEU A 109 -2.27 13.04 -10.04
CA LEU A 109 -1.49 12.03 -9.31
C LEU A 109 -1.70 12.08 -7.79
N GLN A 110 -2.03 13.24 -7.23
CA GLN A 110 -2.36 13.39 -5.80
C GLN A 110 -3.70 12.72 -5.45
N ASP A 111 -4.71 12.84 -6.33
CA ASP A 111 -5.98 12.13 -6.15
C ASP A 111 -5.76 10.63 -6.26
N PHE A 112 -4.98 10.21 -7.26
CA PHE A 112 -4.62 8.81 -7.46
C PHE A 112 -3.90 8.23 -6.23
N LEU A 113 -2.91 8.95 -5.69
CA LEU A 113 -2.19 8.55 -4.47
C LEU A 113 -3.15 8.36 -3.29
N SER A 114 -4.01 9.35 -3.00
CA SER A 114 -5.00 9.24 -1.92
C SER A 114 -5.99 8.10 -2.13
N THR A 115 -6.42 7.85 -3.38
CA THR A 115 -7.28 6.70 -3.72
C THR A 115 -6.57 5.37 -3.46
N CYS A 116 -5.29 5.25 -3.83
CA CYS A 116 -4.50 4.04 -3.57
C CYS A 116 -4.23 3.83 -2.08
N VAL A 117 -3.96 4.90 -1.33
CA VAL A 117 -3.81 4.84 0.15
C VAL A 117 -5.10 4.33 0.79
N TYR A 118 -6.24 4.87 0.40
CA TYR A 118 -7.54 4.42 0.89
C TYR A 118 -7.80 2.94 0.57
N ALA A 119 -7.52 2.51 -0.66
CA ALA A 119 -7.64 1.11 -1.05
C ALA A 119 -6.71 0.19 -0.24
N ARG A 120 -5.44 0.56 -0.05
CA ARG A 120 -4.48 -0.20 0.77
C ARG A 120 -4.92 -0.32 2.23
N ALA A 121 -5.59 0.69 2.77
CA ALA A 121 -6.11 0.70 4.14
C ALA A 121 -7.38 -0.16 4.32
N ASN A 122 -8.08 -0.53 3.25
CA ASN A 122 -9.35 -1.26 3.34
C ASN A 122 -9.37 -2.65 2.66
N LEU A 123 -8.38 -2.97 1.83
CA LEU A 123 -8.40 -4.19 1.01
C LEU A 123 -7.33 -5.21 1.40
N ASN A 124 -7.51 -6.43 0.91
CA ASN A 124 -6.50 -7.49 0.97
C ASN A 124 -5.19 -7.04 0.31
N PRO A 125 -4.01 -7.24 0.94
CA PRO A 125 -2.73 -6.75 0.43
C PRO A 125 -2.33 -7.35 -0.93
N GLN A 126 -2.63 -8.62 -1.17
CA GLN A 126 -2.32 -9.29 -2.44
C GLN A 126 -3.21 -8.76 -3.58
N LEU A 127 -4.51 -8.62 -3.30
CA LEU A 127 -5.47 -8.02 -4.24
C LEU A 127 -5.08 -6.58 -4.58
N PHE A 128 -4.79 -5.76 -3.56
CA PHE A 128 -4.35 -4.38 -3.74
C PHE A 128 -3.08 -4.31 -4.61
N ASN A 129 -2.05 -5.09 -4.27
CA ASN A 129 -0.79 -5.09 -5.01
C ASN A 129 -0.97 -5.42 -6.50
N TYR A 130 -1.78 -6.44 -6.81
CA TYR A 130 -2.10 -6.81 -8.18
C TYR A 130 -2.81 -5.66 -8.92
N CYS A 131 -3.92 -5.16 -8.36
CA CYS A 131 -4.73 -4.12 -8.99
C CYS A 131 -3.95 -2.81 -9.17
N TYR A 132 -3.14 -2.46 -8.16
CA TYR A 132 -2.28 -1.29 -8.18
C TYR A 132 -1.20 -1.41 -9.26
N SER A 133 -0.54 -2.56 -9.36
CA SER A 133 0.44 -2.81 -10.42
C SER A 133 -0.19 -2.70 -11.82
N VAL A 134 -1.37 -3.29 -12.03
CA VAL A 134 -2.09 -3.19 -13.31
C VAL A 134 -2.42 -1.72 -13.63
N ALA A 135 -2.94 -0.95 -12.68
CA ALA A 135 -3.25 0.45 -12.88
C ALA A 135 -1.99 1.27 -13.25
N LEU A 136 -0.87 1.07 -12.55
CA LEU A 136 0.39 1.75 -12.86
C LEU A 136 0.91 1.45 -14.27
N MET A 137 0.71 0.21 -14.77
CA MET A 137 1.13 -0.20 -16.11
C MET A 137 0.30 0.43 -17.23
N HIS A 138 -0.99 0.67 -16.99
CA HIS A 138 -1.93 1.07 -18.04
C HIS A 138 -2.22 2.58 -18.07
N ARG A 139 -2.02 3.29 -16.95
CA ARG A 139 -2.20 4.74 -16.93
C ARG A 139 -1.03 5.48 -17.59
N ASP A 140 -1.35 6.49 -18.40
CA ASP A 140 -0.34 7.27 -19.11
C ASP A 140 0.52 8.15 -18.19
N ASP A 141 -0.04 8.59 -17.07
CA ASP A 141 0.59 9.50 -16.10
C ASP A 141 1.49 8.80 -15.07
N THR A 142 1.50 7.47 -15.03
CA THR A 142 2.30 6.65 -14.07
C THR A 142 3.37 5.78 -14.72
N LYS A 143 3.63 5.95 -16.03
CA LYS A 143 4.61 5.14 -16.79
C LYS A 143 6.03 5.16 -16.23
N ASN A 144 6.38 6.18 -15.46
CA ASN A 144 7.68 6.35 -14.82
C ASN A 144 7.74 5.78 -13.39
N VAL A 145 6.66 5.22 -12.87
CA VAL A 145 6.64 4.57 -11.56
C VAL A 145 7.14 3.13 -11.72
N PRO A 146 8.32 2.77 -11.19
CA PRO A 146 8.84 1.41 -11.23
C PRO A 146 8.02 0.52 -10.29
N ILE A 147 7.48 -0.54 -10.86
CA ILE A 147 6.81 -1.60 -10.10
C ILE A 147 7.89 -2.34 -9.32
N GLN A 148 7.71 -2.45 -8.00
CA GLN A 148 8.67 -3.12 -7.14
C GLN A 148 8.72 -4.61 -7.44
N ASN A 149 9.88 -5.21 -7.19
CA ASN A 149 10.08 -6.63 -7.41
C ASN A 149 9.10 -7.43 -6.54
N PHE A 150 8.25 -8.24 -7.18
CA PHE A 150 7.22 -8.99 -6.48
C PHE A 150 7.80 -10.00 -5.48
N ALA A 151 9.01 -10.51 -5.71
CA ALA A 151 9.71 -11.38 -4.76
C ALA A 151 10.21 -10.63 -3.52
N GLU A 152 10.47 -9.33 -3.61
CA GLU A 152 10.83 -8.48 -2.47
C GLU A 152 9.59 -8.03 -1.70
N THR A 153 8.46 -7.81 -2.39
CA THR A 153 7.19 -7.44 -1.75
C THR A 153 6.51 -8.63 -1.06
N PHE A 154 6.48 -9.81 -1.68
CA PHE A 154 5.88 -11.04 -1.14
C PHE A 154 6.88 -12.21 -1.17
N PRO A 155 7.96 -12.15 -0.38
CA PRO A 155 9.01 -13.17 -0.40
C PRO A 155 8.49 -14.57 0.01
N SER A 156 7.43 -14.64 0.80
CA SER A 156 6.82 -15.90 1.25
C SER A 156 6.30 -16.76 0.10
N LYS A 157 6.08 -16.19 -1.09
CA LYS A 157 5.68 -16.93 -2.30
C LYS A 157 6.86 -17.58 -3.03
N PHE A 158 8.10 -17.21 -2.70
CA PHE A 158 9.31 -17.60 -3.44
C PHE A 158 10.35 -18.30 -2.58
N MET A 159 10.26 -18.19 -1.25
CA MET A 159 11.26 -18.72 -0.32
C MET A 159 10.64 -19.68 0.69
N ASP A 160 11.47 -20.58 1.20
CA ASP A 160 11.09 -21.48 2.27
C ASP A 160 10.75 -20.73 3.57
N SER A 161 9.73 -21.21 4.28
CA SER A 161 9.23 -20.57 5.50
C SER A 161 10.29 -20.43 6.62
N GLN A 162 11.28 -21.31 6.68
CA GLN A 162 12.36 -21.27 7.68
C GLN A 162 13.29 -20.07 7.49
N VAL A 163 13.34 -19.50 6.28
CA VAL A 163 14.16 -18.31 6.00
C VAL A 163 13.65 -17.10 6.79
N PHE A 164 12.34 -16.95 6.97
CA PHE A 164 11.75 -15.80 7.67
C PHE A 164 12.02 -15.79 9.17
N GLN A 165 12.17 -16.96 9.80
CA GLN A 165 12.57 -17.02 11.21
C GLN A 165 14.01 -16.51 11.38
N ARG A 166 14.94 -16.99 10.55
CA ARG A 166 16.33 -16.54 10.55
C ARG A 166 16.47 -15.05 10.20
N ALA A 167 15.71 -14.57 9.19
CA ALA A 167 15.73 -13.16 8.81
C ALA A 167 15.29 -12.25 9.97
N ARG A 168 14.23 -12.62 10.71
CA ARG A 168 13.78 -11.86 11.88
C ARG A 168 14.82 -11.84 13.01
N GLU A 169 15.49 -12.96 13.25
CA GLU A 169 16.59 -13.04 14.23
C GLU A 169 17.73 -12.11 13.86
N VAL A 170 18.20 -12.17 12.61
CA VAL A 170 19.30 -11.33 12.11
C VAL A 170 18.95 -9.85 12.22
N THR A 171 17.75 -9.42 11.82
CA THR A 171 17.32 -8.02 11.91
C THR A 171 17.16 -7.53 13.34
N ALA A 172 16.84 -8.41 14.30
CA ALA A 172 16.74 -8.05 15.71
C ALA A 172 18.10 -7.90 16.40
N VAL A 173 19.11 -8.65 15.95
CA VAL A 173 20.44 -8.71 16.57
C VAL A 173 21.43 -7.74 15.91
N LEU A 174 21.40 -7.61 14.58
CA LEU A 174 22.31 -6.73 13.86
C LEU A 174 21.77 -5.29 13.83
N PRO A 175 22.55 -4.29 14.25
CA PRO A 175 22.21 -2.89 14.00
C PRO A 175 22.17 -2.64 12.48
N GLN A 176 21.20 -1.85 12.01
CA GLN A 176 21.08 -1.45 10.59
C GLN A 176 22.32 -0.71 10.01
N ASN A 177 23.33 -0.42 10.85
CA ASN A 177 24.54 0.34 10.51
C ASN A 177 25.85 -0.49 10.53
N VAL A 178 25.78 -1.82 10.54
CA VAL A 178 26.99 -2.64 10.37
C VAL A 178 27.09 -3.06 8.89
N PRO A 179 28.16 -2.67 8.17
CA PRO A 179 28.34 -2.99 6.75
C PRO A 179 28.49 -4.48 6.48
#